data_AF-A0ABD3UZQ7-F1
#
_entry.id   AF-A0ABD3UZQ7-F1
#
_cell.length_a   1.000
_cell.length_b   1.000
_cell.length_c   1.000
_cell.angle_alpha   90.00
_cell.angle_beta   90.00
_cell.angle_gamma   90.00
#
_symmetry.space_group_name_H-M   'P 1'
#
loop_
_entity.id
_entity.type
_entity.pdbx_description
1 polymer ?
#
loop_
_entity_poly.entity_id
_entity_poly.type
_entity_poly.pdbx_seq_one_letter_code
_entity_poly.pdbx_strand_id
1 'polypeptide(L)'
;MYRNQLVANVNRVLYKLHPAYANPDILADTAALQKYFDSFPSCLAASSEANYIKALNIFLGYCSQTSEVREKYTKLIESMGYIRECLGSIRTALSKSTSRRMAERKASQFRGDCKTIPITDILNCVDVLKDKYIKYLDHKRIHHMQLKSLNTYFNAVITLKNAQRPSVFSNMQLHEFQSPVRIETSTGAVRLSVGVVDHKTASTQLATVSFTETEYEEVRKYIKSAPVLPRLTVQPLCL
;
A
#
# COMPACT_ATOMS: atom_id res chain seq x y z
N MET A 1 -23.18 -5.22 9.44
CA MET A 1 -22.66 -4.90 8.08
C MET A 1 -21.50 -5.82 7.64
N TYR A 2 -20.47 -6.04 8.46
CA TYR A 2 -19.28 -6.87 8.12
C TYR A 2 -19.58 -8.36 7.81
N ARG A 3 -20.57 -8.97 8.50
CA ARG A 3 -20.95 -10.39 8.34
C ARG A 3 -21.52 -10.70 6.94
N ASN A 4 -22.30 -9.78 6.37
CA ASN A 4 -22.91 -9.94 5.04
C ASN A 4 -21.86 -9.96 3.93
N GLN A 5 -20.79 -9.18 4.07
CA GLN A 5 -19.74 -9.09 3.06
C GLN A 5 -18.80 -10.30 3.08
N LEU A 6 -18.54 -10.85 4.26
CA LEU A 6 -17.78 -12.11 4.40
C LEU A 6 -18.53 -13.27 3.76
N VAL A 7 -19.81 -13.45 4.09
CA VAL A 7 -20.66 -14.49 3.52
C VAL A 7 -20.80 -14.31 2.01
N ALA A 8 -21.04 -13.09 1.51
CA ALA A 8 -21.13 -12.81 0.09
C ALA A 8 -19.83 -13.14 -0.67
N ASN A 9 -18.68 -12.87 -0.06
CA ASN A 9 -17.38 -13.15 -0.66
C ASN A 9 -17.08 -14.65 -0.73
N VAL A 10 -17.35 -15.41 0.33
CA VAL A 10 -17.21 -16.88 0.31
C VAL A 10 -18.16 -17.48 -0.73
N ASN A 11 -19.41 -17.02 -0.73
CA ASN A 11 -20.43 -17.52 -1.64
C ASN A 11 -20.08 -17.28 -3.11
N ARG A 12 -19.53 -16.10 -3.45
CA ARG A 12 -19.05 -15.80 -4.81
C ARG A 12 -17.96 -16.76 -5.27
N VAL A 13 -17.02 -17.13 -4.40
CA VAL A 13 -15.98 -18.10 -4.73
C VAL A 13 -16.59 -19.48 -4.97
N LEU A 14 -17.44 -19.95 -4.06
CA LEU A 14 -18.08 -21.26 -4.17
C LEU A 14 -18.93 -21.39 -5.44
N TYR A 15 -19.74 -20.37 -5.77
CA TYR A 15 -20.52 -20.36 -7.02
C TYR A 15 -19.67 -20.30 -8.28
N LYS A 16 -18.50 -19.67 -8.21
CA LYS A 16 -17.60 -19.60 -9.37
C LYS A 16 -16.86 -20.91 -9.60
N LEU A 17 -16.53 -21.64 -8.53
CA LEU A 17 -15.94 -22.98 -8.63
C LEU A 17 -17.00 -24.02 -9.01
N HIS A 18 -18.24 -23.88 -8.50
CA HIS A 18 -19.37 -24.74 -8.83
C HIS A 18 -20.67 -23.94 -9.06
N PRO A 19 -21.00 -23.61 -10.31
CA PRO A 19 -22.19 -22.80 -10.60
C PRO A 19 -23.52 -23.45 -10.22
N ALA A 20 -23.57 -24.80 -10.18
CA ALA A 20 -24.81 -25.53 -9.95
C ALA A 20 -25.26 -25.55 -8.47
N TYR A 21 -24.33 -25.46 -7.51
CA TYR A 21 -24.64 -25.36 -6.07
C TYR A 21 -23.39 -24.99 -5.26
N ALA A 22 -23.57 -24.21 -4.20
CA ALA A 22 -22.48 -23.85 -3.29
C ALA A 22 -22.20 -24.97 -2.28
N ASN A 23 -21.18 -25.79 -2.51
CA ASN A 23 -20.68 -26.79 -1.55
C ASN A 23 -19.25 -26.46 -1.09
N PRO A 24 -19.02 -26.25 0.22
CA PRO A 24 -17.70 -26.02 0.79
C PRO A 24 -16.62 -27.05 0.41
N ASP A 25 -16.97 -28.33 0.22
CA ASP A 25 -16.00 -29.38 -0.16
C ASP A 25 -15.29 -29.10 -1.47
N ILE A 26 -15.84 -28.26 -2.35
CA ILE A 26 -15.14 -27.90 -3.59
C ILE A 26 -13.84 -27.14 -3.35
N LEU A 27 -13.69 -26.49 -2.19
CA LEU A 27 -12.43 -25.81 -1.85
C LEU A 27 -11.26 -26.80 -1.72
N ALA A 28 -11.52 -28.09 -1.52
CA ALA A 28 -10.50 -29.13 -1.50
C ALA A 28 -9.82 -29.33 -2.86
N ASP A 29 -10.47 -28.93 -3.96
CA ASP A 29 -9.83 -28.87 -5.27
C ASP A 29 -8.97 -27.59 -5.37
N THR A 30 -7.73 -27.71 -4.89
CA THR A 30 -6.76 -26.60 -4.89
C THR A 30 -6.35 -26.17 -6.30
N ALA A 31 -6.44 -27.05 -7.30
CA ALA A 31 -6.17 -26.72 -8.69
C ALA A 31 -7.28 -25.84 -9.29
N ALA A 32 -8.55 -26.18 -9.04
CA ALA A 32 -9.68 -25.34 -9.42
C ALA A 32 -9.66 -23.99 -8.69
N LEU A 33 -9.31 -23.99 -7.40
CA LEU A 33 -9.14 -22.77 -6.61
C LEU A 33 -8.05 -21.86 -7.17
N GLN A 34 -6.87 -22.42 -7.48
CA GLN A 34 -5.77 -21.69 -8.10
C GLN A 34 -6.19 -21.10 -9.46
N LYS A 35 -6.80 -21.92 -10.32
CA LYS A 35 -7.30 -21.50 -11.64
C LYS A 35 -8.33 -20.38 -11.54
N TYR A 36 -9.19 -20.41 -10.51
CA TYR A 36 -10.12 -19.31 -10.25
C TYR A 36 -9.39 -18.00 -9.97
N PHE A 37 -8.40 -17.99 -9.08
CA PHE A 37 -7.62 -16.78 -8.80
C PHE A 37 -6.75 -16.34 -9.99
N ASP A 38 -6.21 -17.28 -10.76
CA ASP A 38 -5.47 -16.96 -12.00
C ASP A 38 -6.36 -16.38 -13.10
N SER A 39 -7.67 -16.67 -13.07
CA SER A 39 -8.64 -16.13 -14.04
C SER A 39 -9.00 -14.67 -13.81
N PHE A 40 -8.54 -14.06 -12.70
CA PHE A 40 -8.79 -12.65 -12.43
C PHE A 40 -8.04 -11.81 -13.48
N PRO A 41 -8.75 -10.99 -14.26
CA PRO A 41 -8.07 -10.05 -15.15
C PRO A 41 -7.13 -9.17 -14.33
N SER A 42 -5.92 -8.92 -14.85
CA SER A 42 -4.85 -8.12 -14.21
C SER A 42 -5.27 -6.70 -13.81
N CYS A 43 -6.43 -6.24 -14.29
CA CYS A 43 -7.06 -4.97 -13.97
C CYS A 43 -7.99 -4.99 -12.74
N LEU A 44 -8.40 -6.15 -12.23
CA LEU A 44 -9.11 -6.23 -10.95
C LEU A 44 -8.21 -5.70 -9.83
N ALA A 45 -8.81 -4.93 -8.92
CA ALA A 45 -8.07 -4.37 -7.81
C ALA A 45 -7.60 -5.53 -6.92
N ALA A 46 -6.30 -5.69 -6.73
CA ALA A 46 -5.69 -6.68 -5.84
C ALA A 46 -6.30 -6.69 -4.40
N SER A 47 -6.98 -5.61 -4.02
CA SER A 47 -7.81 -5.52 -2.82
C SER A 47 -8.99 -6.50 -2.80
N SER A 48 -9.65 -6.75 -3.93
CA SER A 48 -10.78 -7.69 -4.05
C SER A 48 -10.33 -9.14 -3.85
N GLU A 49 -9.22 -9.53 -4.48
CA GLU A 49 -8.64 -10.86 -4.32
C GLU A 49 -8.14 -11.10 -2.89
N ALA A 50 -7.46 -10.11 -2.31
CA ALA A 50 -7.05 -10.16 -0.90
C ALA A 50 -8.25 -10.30 0.05
N ASN A 51 -9.39 -9.65 -0.26
CA ASN A 51 -10.62 -9.77 0.52
C ASN A 51 -11.26 -11.16 0.39
N TYR A 52 -11.19 -11.81 -0.77
CA TYR A 52 -11.66 -13.19 -0.95
C TYR A 52 -10.80 -14.17 -0.16
N ILE A 53 -9.47 -14.05 -0.24
CA ILE A 53 -8.55 -14.89 0.53
C ILE A 53 -8.77 -14.72 2.04
N LYS A 54 -8.96 -13.48 2.50
CA LYS A 54 -9.28 -13.20 3.91
C LYS A 54 -10.60 -13.85 4.32
N ALA A 55 -11.65 -13.70 3.52
CA ALA A 55 -12.97 -14.27 3.81
C ALA A 55 -12.92 -15.81 3.87
N LEU A 56 -12.21 -16.46 2.94
CA LEU A 56 -12.02 -17.91 2.93
C LEU A 56 -11.24 -18.40 4.17
N ASN A 57 -10.17 -17.72 4.57
CA ASN A 57 -9.42 -18.11 5.78
C ASN A 57 -10.26 -18.03 7.06
N ILE A 58 -11.10 -17.00 7.18
CA ILE A 58 -12.03 -16.87 8.31
C ILE A 58 -13.11 -17.97 8.26
N PHE A 59 -13.64 -18.25 7.07
CA PHE A 59 -14.62 -19.31 6.86
C PHE A 59 -14.07 -20.70 7.20
N LEU A 60 -12.86 -21.04 6.75
CA LEU A 60 -12.18 -22.29 7.10
C LEU A 60 -11.93 -22.39 8.61
N GLY A 61 -11.59 -21.26 9.27
CA GLY A 61 -11.50 -21.18 10.73
C GLY A 61 -12.81 -21.59 11.40
N TYR A 62 -13.93 -21.03 10.94
CA TYR A 62 -15.26 -21.38 11.44
C TYR A 62 -15.61 -22.86 11.20
N CYS A 63 -15.35 -23.39 10.00
CA CYS A 63 -15.60 -24.80 9.68
C CYS A 63 -14.82 -25.76 10.58
N SER A 64 -13.58 -25.42 10.93
CA SER A 64 -12.75 -26.25 11.81
C SER A 64 -13.21 -26.30 13.27
N GLN A 65 -13.99 -25.29 13.70
CA GLN A 65 -14.43 -25.13 15.08
C GLN A 65 -15.88 -25.58 15.32
N THR A 66 -16.63 -25.90 14.27
CA THR A 66 -18.06 -26.25 14.36
C THR A 66 -18.24 -27.75 14.10
N SER A 67 -18.64 -28.51 15.13
CA SER A 67 -18.71 -29.98 15.08
C SER A 67 -19.61 -30.51 13.96
N GLU A 68 -20.80 -29.94 13.79
CA GLU A 68 -21.77 -30.32 12.77
C GLU A 68 -21.25 -30.08 11.35
N VAL A 69 -20.42 -29.05 11.17
CA VAL A 69 -19.77 -28.73 9.89
C VAL A 69 -18.63 -29.70 9.61
N ARG A 70 -17.88 -30.10 10.64
CA ARG A 70 -16.80 -31.10 10.49
C ARG A 70 -17.32 -32.47 10.09
N GLU A 71 -18.45 -32.88 10.68
CA GLU A 71 -19.10 -34.16 10.35
C GLU A 71 -19.70 -34.14 8.94
N LYS A 72 -20.26 -33.00 8.52
CA LYS A 72 -20.92 -32.86 7.22
C LYS A 72 -19.97 -32.69 6.03
N TYR A 73 -18.83 -32.01 6.23
CA TYR A 73 -17.88 -31.65 5.17
C TYR A 73 -16.50 -32.23 5.46
N THR A 74 -16.40 -33.55 5.52
CA THR A 74 -15.17 -34.27 5.88
C THR A 74 -14.02 -33.97 4.92
N LYS A 75 -14.29 -33.94 3.61
CA LYS A 75 -13.28 -33.65 2.58
C LYS A 75 -12.65 -32.26 2.74
N LEU A 76 -13.47 -31.26 3.07
CA LEU A 76 -12.98 -29.91 3.39
C LEU A 76 -12.04 -29.91 4.60
N ILE A 77 -12.40 -30.63 5.67
CA ILE A 77 -11.60 -30.67 6.90
C ILE A 77 -10.28 -31.39 6.68
N GLU A 78 -10.31 -32.56 6.04
CA GLU A 78 -9.13 -33.35 5.70
C GLU A 78 -8.14 -32.57 4.83
N SER A 79 -8.67 -31.75 3.90
CA SER A 79 -7.85 -30.98 2.96
C SER A 79 -7.45 -29.59 3.49
N MET A 80 -7.87 -29.20 4.69
CA MET A 80 -7.80 -27.80 5.15
C MET A 80 -6.37 -27.24 5.19
N GLY A 81 -5.38 -28.07 5.53
CA GLY A 81 -3.97 -27.69 5.49
C GLY A 81 -3.53 -27.25 4.09
N TYR A 82 -3.80 -28.09 3.09
CA TYR A 82 -3.48 -27.85 1.68
C TYR A 82 -4.22 -26.62 1.13
N ILE A 83 -5.48 -26.42 1.53
CA ILE A 83 -6.27 -25.24 1.11
C ILE A 83 -5.62 -23.97 1.66
N ARG A 84 -5.23 -23.95 2.94
CA ARG A 84 -4.58 -22.79 3.57
C ARG A 84 -3.22 -22.49 2.94
N GLU A 85 -2.46 -23.53 2.60
CA GLU A 85 -1.18 -23.39 1.89
C GLU A 85 -1.37 -22.78 0.51
N CYS A 86 -2.33 -23.30 -0.29
CA CYS A 86 -2.69 -22.74 -1.59
C CYS A 86 -3.07 -21.26 -1.49
N LEU A 87 -3.98 -20.90 -0.56
CA LEU A 87 -4.36 -19.52 -0.30
C LEU A 87 -3.17 -18.65 0.13
N GLY A 88 -2.22 -19.21 0.88
CA GLY A 88 -0.97 -18.55 1.27
C GLY A 88 -0.07 -18.25 0.08
N SER A 89 0.07 -19.19 -0.84
CA SER A 89 0.83 -19.04 -2.09
C SER A 89 0.22 -17.97 -3.00
N ILE A 90 -1.10 -18.00 -3.19
CA ILE A 90 -1.85 -16.98 -3.96
C ILE A 90 -1.65 -15.59 -3.34
N ARG A 91 -1.80 -15.47 -2.01
CA ARG A 91 -1.58 -14.20 -1.30
C ARG A 91 -0.15 -13.67 -1.46
N THR A 92 0.83 -14.57 -1.45
CA THR A 92 2.25 -14.22 -1.62
C THR A 92 2.50 -13.73 -3.05
N ALA A 93 1.95 -14.41 -4.06
CA ALA A 93 2.01 -13.98 -5.45
C ALA A 93 1.35 -12.60 -5.65
N LEU A 94 0.18 -12.37 -5.04
CA LEU A 94 -0.51 -11.08 -5.06
C LEU A 94 0.30 -9.96 -4.39
N SER A 95 0.98 -10.26 -3.29
CA SER A 95 1.83 -9.29 -2.59
C SER A 95 3.04 -8.89 -3.44
N LYS A 96 3.64 -9.86 -4.16
CA LYS A 96 4.74 -9.63 -5.10
C LYS A 96 4.28 -8.86 -6.34
N SER A 97 3.14 -9.23 -6.94
CA SER A 97 2.58 -8.53 -8.11
C SER A 97 2.13 -7.12 -7.77
N THR A 98 1.56 -6.90 -6.58
CA THR A 98 1.22 -5.56 -6.09
C THR A 98 2.48 -4.73 -5.86
N SER A 99 3.52 -5.31 -5.25
CA SER A 99 4.80 -4.63 -5.04
C SER A 99 5.46 -4.27 -6.38
N ARG A 100 5.45 -5.19 -7.35
CA ARG A 100 5.94 -4.98 -8.71
C ARG A 100 5.13 -3.91 -9.44
N ARG A 101 3.79 -3.97 -9.40
CA ARG A 101 2.89 -2.96 -10.00
C ARG A 101 3.04 -1.59 -9.35
N MET A 102 3.33 -1.53 -8.05
CA MET A 102 3.67 -0.29 -7.36
C MET A 102 5.04 0.23 -7.81
N ALA A 103 6.05 -0.62 -7.97
CA ALA A 103 7.36 -0.25 -8.50
C ALA A 103 7.27 0.21 -9.97
N GLU A 104 6.49 -0.49 -10.79
CA GLU A 104 6.20 -0.15 -12.18
C GLU A 104 5.38 1.14 -12.28
N ARG A 105 4.39 1.35 -11.40
CA ARG A 105 3.69 2.64 -11.29
C ARG A 105 4.63 3.76 -10.90
N LYS A 106 5.54 3.55 -9.93
CA LYS A 106 6.56 4.53 -9.59
C LYS A 106 7.43 4.84 -10.81
N ALA A 107 7.94 3.81 -11.48
CA ALA A 107 8.76 3.98 -12.68
C ALA A 107 8.00 4.66 -13.84
N SER A 108 6.72 4.34 -14.07
CA SER A 108 5.88 4.96 -15.09
C SER A 108 5.44 6.38 -14.71
N GLN A 109 5.30 6.68 -13.42
CA GLN A 109 5.08 8.04 -12.90
C GLN A 109 6.30 8.91 -13.16
N PHE A 110 7.51 8.40 -12.92
CA PHE A 110 8.74 9.11 -13.25
C PHE A 110 8.98 9.26 -14.77
N ARG A 111 8.38 8.37 -15.59
CA ARG A 111 8.45 8.42 -17.07
C ARG A 111 7.32 9.19 -17.74
N GLY A 112 6.25 9.53 -17.02
CA GLY A 112 5.11 10.32 -17.56
C GLY A 112 4.01 9.51 -18.27
N ASP A 113 3.99 8.18 -18.15
CA ASP A 113 3.17 7.30 -19.01
C ASP A 113 1.73 7.03 -18.52
N CYS A 114 1.25 7.63 -17.42
CA CYS A 114 0.02 7.19 -16.75
C CYS A 114 -1.24 8.00 -17.15
N LYS A 115 -2.27 7.33 -17.69
CA LYS A 115 -3.53 7.90 -18.23
C LYS A 115 -4.76 7.87 -17.30
N THR A 116 -4.66 8.28 -16.03
CA THR A 116 -5.85 8.37 -15.14
C THR A 116 -5.77 9.61 -14.26
N ILE A 117 -6.60 10.63 -14.56
CA ILE A 117 -6.43 12.05 -14.17
C ILE A 117 -4.99 12.48 -14.51
N PRO A 118 -4.76 13.41 -15.44
CA PRO A 118 -3.39 13.72 -15.82
C PRO A 118 -2.66 14.12 -14.53
N ILE A 119 -1.66 13.31 -14.16
CA ILE A 119 -0.98 13.37 -12.86
C ILE A 119 -0.49 14.79 -12.61
N THR A 120 -0.21 15.52 -13.69
CA THR A 120 0.03 16.96 -13.74
C THR A 120 -0.99 17.76 -12.93
N ASP A 121 -2.30 17.53 -12.99
CA ASP A 121 -3.27 18.35 -12.25
C ASP A 121 -3.19 18.12 -10.73
N ILE A 122 -2.93 16.88 -10.30
CA ILE A 122 -2.71 16.53 -8.89
C ILE A 122 -1.35 17.03 -8.40
N LEU A 123 -0.32 16.97 -9.25
CA LEU A 123 1.01 17.52 -8.96
C LEU A 123 0.98 19.05 -8.92
N ASN A 124 0.22 19.70 -9.80
CA ASN A 124 0.00 21.14 -9.82
C ASN A 124 -0.64 21.60 -8.51
N CYS A 125 -1.57 20.81 -7.94
CA CYS A 125 -2.09 21.08 -6.59
C CYS A 125 -0.98 21.09 -5.53
N VAL A 126 0.02 20.20 -5.62
CA VAL A 126 1.17 20.21 -4.70
C VAL A 126 2.01 21.48 -4.91
N ASP A 127 2.22 21.90 -6.14
CA ASP A 127 3.01 23.09 -6.46
C ASP A 127 2.28 24.38 -6.01
N VAL A 128 0.95 24.46 -6.11
CA VAL A 128 0.15 25.56 -5.54
C VAL A 128 0.27 25.59 -4.01
N LEU A 129 0.32 24.43 -3.35
CA LEU A 129 0.52 24.34 -1.90
C LEU A 129 1.96 24.73 -1.50
N LYS A 130 2.94 24.53 -2.38
CA LYS A 130 4.34 24.91 -2.15
C LYS A 130 4.45 26.39 -1.82
N ASP A 131 3.94 27.26 -2.68
CA ASP A 131 4.03 28.72 -2.50
C ASP A 131 3.33 29.19 -1.22
N LYS A 132 2.27 28.49 -0.81
CA LYS A 132 1.51 28.81 0.39
C LYS A 132 2.26 28.48 1.67
N TYR A 133 3.04 27.40 1.70
CA TYR A 133 3.58 26.84 2.94
C TYR A 133 5.10 26.92 3.05
N ILE A 134 5.84 26.86 1.94
CA ILE A 134 7.31 26.77 1.96
C ILE A 134 7.96 28.02 2.56
N LYS A 135 7.32 29.19 2.40
CA LYS A 135 7.75 30.46 2.99
C LYS A 135 7.94 30.42 4.51
N TYR A 136 7.28 29.48 5.20
CA TYR A 136 7.43 29.32 6.63
C TYR A 136 8.81 28.73 7.04
N LEU A 137 9.55 28.12 6.11
CA LEU A 137 10.90 27.63 6.38
C LEU A 137 11.92 28.74 6.60
N ASP A 138 11.67 29.94 6.04
CA ASP A 138 12.56 31.10 6.17
C ASP A 138 12.29 31.91 7.45
N HIS A 139 11.28 31.52 8.23
CA HIS A 139 10.98 32.17 9.50
C HIS A 139 12.02 31.79 10.56
N LYS A 140 12.56 32.80 11.27
CA LYS A 140 13.52 32.59 12.39
C LYS A 140 12.99 31.68 13.49
N ARG A 141 11.66 31.65 13.68
CA ARG A 141 10.95 30.73 14.58
C ARG A 141 9.67 30.26 13.90
N ILE A 142 9.50 28.94 13.79
CA ILE A 142 8.33 28.33 13.16
C ILE A 142 7.33 27.95 14.25
N HIS A 143 6.13 28.54 14.22
CA HIS A 143 5.06 28.21 15.16
C HIS A 143 4.45 26.82 14.89
N HIS A 144 3.83 26.22 15.90
CA HIS A 144 3.21 24.89 15.80
C HIS A 144 2.22 24.75 14.62
N MET A 145 1.39 25.76 14.35
CA MET A 145 0.46 25.76 13.21
C MET A 145 1.17 25.82 11.84
N GLN A 146 2.31 26.51 11.78
CA GLN A 146 3.15 26.58 10.58
C GLN A 146 3.88 25.24 10.36
N LEU A 147 4.39 24.62 11.44
CA LEU A 147 4.96 23.27 11.41
C LEU A 147 3.94 22.23 10.93
N LYS A 148 2.69 22.31 11.40
CA LYS A 148 1.60 21.42 10.95
C LYS A 148 1.31 21.63 9.46
N SER A 149 1.30 22.87 8.99
CA SER A 149 1.08 23.20 7.58
C SER A 149 2.20 22.69 6.67
N LEU A 150 3.46 22.87 7.09
CA LEU A 150 4.64 22.31 6.43
C LEU A 150 4.61 20.78 6.41
N ASN A 151 4.22 20.14 7.52
CA ASN A 151 4.05 18.69 7.59
C ASN A 151 3.02 18.18 6.58
N THR A 152 1.88 18.86 6.46
CA THR A 152 0.85 18.53 5.48
C THR A 152 1.39 18.65 4.05
N TYR A 153 2.11 19.73 3.74
CA TYR A 153 2.74 19.92 2.44
C TYR A 153 3.74 18.81 2.10
N PHE A 154 4.67 18.50 3.02
CA PHE A 154 5.67 17.47 2.76
C PHE A 154 5.06 16.06 2.70
N ASN A 155 4.03 15.76 3.50
CA ASN A 155 3.28 14.51 3.32
C ASN A 155 2.61 14.44 1.94
N ALA A 156 2.09 15.55 1.41
CA ALA A 156 1.56 15.59 0.05
C ALA A 156 2.66 15.36 -1.00
N VAL A 157 3.85 15.95 -0.84
CA VAL A 157 5.02 15.67 -1.71
C VAL A 157 5.37 14.17 -1.67
N ILE A 158 5.44 13.57 -0.49
CA ILE A 158 5.83 12.16 -0.31
C ILE A 158 4.77 11.20 -0.85
N THR A 159 3.50 11.48 -0.64
CA THR A 159 2.41 10.62 -1.10
C THR A 159 2.08 10.81 -2.56
N LEU A 160 2.03 12.04 -3.06
CA LEU A 160 1.58 12.34 -4.42
C LEU A 160 2.74 12.32 -5.43
N LYS A 161 3.91 12.87 -5.09
CA LYS A 161 5.08 12.86 -6.01
C LYS A 161 5.87 11.57 -5.93
N ASN A 162 5.96 10.95 -4.75
CA ASN A 162 6.81 9.78 -4.51
C ASN A 162 6.04 8.46 -4.34
N ALA A 163 4.71 8.50 -4.32
CA ALA A 163 3.85 7.33 -4.09
C ALA A 163 4.25 6.53 -2.83
N GLN A 164 4.65 7.24 -1.78
CA GLN A 164 5.05 6.68 -0.50
C GLN A 164 3.99 6.95 0.56
N ARG A 165 3.98 6.10 1.60
CA ARG A 165 3.07 6.28 2.73
C ARG A 165 3.49 7.52 3.53
N PRO A 166 2.55 8.27 4.12
CA PRO A 166 2.88 9.38 5.03
C PRO A 166 3.82 8.96 6.16
N SER A 167 3.74 7.69 6.61
CA SER A 167 4.62 7.13 7.64
C SER A 167 6.11 7.17 7.26
N VAL A 168 6.43 7.19 5.96
CA VAL A 168 7.81 7.33 5.48
C VAL A 168 8.34 8.71 5.84
N PHE A 169 7.57 9.77 5.60
CA PHE A 169 7.99 11.13 5.94
C PHE A 169 8.14 11.33 7.45
N SER A 170 7.18 10.84 8.23
CA SER A 170 7.21 11.00 9.69
C SER A 170 8.37 10.29 10.37
N ASN A 171 9.01 9.33 9.69
CA ASN A 171 10.15 8.59 10.21
C ASN A 171 11.48 9.01 9.56
N MET A 172 11.47 9.95 8.61
CA MET A 172 12.70 10.47 8.02
C MET A 172 13.59 11.13 9.07
N GLN A 173 14.89 10.85 9.01
CA GLN A 173 15.89 11.37 9.93
C GLN A 173 16.95 12.17 9.17
N LEU A 174 17.57 13.14 9.84
CA LEU A 174 18.56 14.02 9.23
C LEU A 174 19.79 13.26 8.67
N HIS A 175 20.16 12.14 9.29
CA HIS A 175 21.31 11.34 8.84
C HIS A 175 21.08 10.70 7.46
N GLU A 176 19.82 10.44 7.08
CA GLU A 176 19.46 9.90 5.77
C GLU A 176 19.74 10.92 4.64
N PHE A 177 19.89 12.21 4.97
CA PHE A 177 20.21 13.32 4.06
C PHE A 177 21.71 13.66 4.03
N GLN A 178 22.59 12.79 4.54
CA GLN A 178 24.03 13.05 4.51
C GLN A 178 24.68 12.62 3.19
N SER A 179 24.15 11.58 2.56
CA SER A 179 24.70 10.98 1.34
C SER A 179 23.59 10.58 0.35
N PRO A 180 22.91 11.54 -0.29
CA PRO A 180 21.87 11.23 -1.26
C PRO A 180 22.48 10.57 -2.51
N VAL A 181 21.76 9.61 -3.08
CA VAL A 181 22.12 9.04 -4.38
C VAL A 181 21.64 9.99 -5.47
N ARG A 182 22.56 10.49 -6.29
CA ARG A 182 22.25 11.33 -7.45
C ARG A 182 21.78 10.44 -8.60
N ILE A 183 20.60 10.72 -9.12
CA ILE A 183 19.97 9.98 -10.22
C ILE A 183 19.74 10.95 -11.37
N GLU A 184 20.27 10.63 -12.54
CA GLU A 184 19.97 11.37 -13.78
C GLU A 184 18.78 10.72 -14.47
N THR A 185 17.78 11.54 -14.79
CA THR A 185 16.57 11.08 -15.48
C THR A 185 16.81 11.02 -16.99
N SER A 186 15.93 10.33 -17.72
CA SER A 186 16.00 10.26 -19.20
C SER A 186 15.88 11.62 -19.89
N THR A 187 15.41 12.65 -19.19
CA THR A 187 15.32 14.03 -19.67
C THR A 187 16.54 14.88 -19.27
N GLY A 188 17.59 14.29 -18.71
CA GLY A 188 18.79 14.98 -18.21
C GLY A 188 18.58 15.74 -16.90
N ALA A 189 17.39 15.67 -16.30
CA ALA A 189 17.14 16.30 -15.00
C ALA A 189 17.75 15.46 -13.87
N VAL A 190 18.37 16.14 -12.91
CA VAL A 190 19.00 15.51 -11.74
C VAL A 190 17.99 15.39 -10.59
N ARG A 191 17.94 14.21 -9.99
CA ARG A 191 17.16 13.92 -8.78
C ARG A 191 18.09 13.45 -7.66
N LEU A 192 17.76 13.80 -6.43
CA LEU A 192 18.44 13.33 -5.23
C LEU A 192 17.57 12.30 -4.52
N SER A 193 18.10 11.11 -4.32
CA SER A 193 17.38 9.97 -3.77
C SER A 193 17.87 9.61 -2.38
N VAL A 194 16.93 9.53 -1.43
CA VAL A 194 17.17 9.21 -0.03
C VAL A 194 16.48 7.88 0.31
N GLY A 195 17.16 7.03 1.08
CA GLY A 195 16.59 5.79 1.59
C GLY A 195 16.11 5.97 3.03
N VAL A 196 14.87 5.55 3.30
CA VAL A 196 14.26 5.60 4.64
C VAL A 196 14.06 4.18 5.16
N VAL A 197 14.78 3.83 6.22
CA VAL A 197 14.83 2.46 6.76
C VAL A 197 13.65 2.18 7.70
N ASP A 198 13.33 3.11 8.60
CA ASP A 198 12.38 2.89 9.69
C ASP A 198 10.94 3.30 9.35
N HIS A 199 10.37 2.82 8.24
CA HIS A 199 9.02 3.22 7.82
C HIS A 199 7.92 2.15 8.07
N LYS A 200 8.27 0.98 8.63
CA LYS A 200 7.38 -0.15 9.00
C LYS A 200 7.97 -1.00 10.15
N THR A 201 7.17 -1.94 10.68
CA THR A 201 7.55 -2.98 11.67
C THR A 201 8.61 -3.99 11.20
N ALA A 202 9.05 -3.95 9.94
CA ALA A 202 10.12 -4.79 9.42
C ALA A 202 11.31 -3.90 9.01
N SER A 203 12.40 -3.99 9.77
CA SER A 203 13.65 -3.23 9.66
C SER A 203 14.46 -3.48 8.37
N THR A 204 13.93 -4.26 7.43
CA THR A 204 14.62 -4.71 6.21
C THR A 204 14.09 -4.09 4.92
N GLN A 205 12.99 -3.33 4.96
CA GLN A 205 12.47 -2.64 3.77
C GLN A 205 12.98 -1.20 3.73
N LEU A 206 13.78 -0.87 2.71
CA LEU A 206 14.21 0.50 2.41
C LEU A 206 13.14 1.20 1.55
N ALA A 207 12.55 2.29 2.03
CA ALA A 207 11.72 3.15 1.20
C ALA A 207 12.59 4.20 0.52
N THR A 208 12.72 4.13 -0.79
CA THR A 208 13.43 5.14 -1.57
C THR A 208 12.51 6.31 -1.92
N VAL A 209 12.99 7.52 -1.71
CA VAL A 209 12.29 8.78 -1.99
C VAL A 209 13.19 9.65 -2.84
N SER A 210 12.68 10.16 -3.96
CA SER A 210 13.42 11.01 -4.88
C SER A 210 12.87 12.43 -4.87
N PHE A 211 13.78 13.40 -4.77
CA PHE A 211 13.49 14.82 -4.71
C PHE A 211 14.18 15.54 -5.87
N THR A 212 13.63 16.69 -6.28
CA THR A 212 14.46 17.72 -6.92
C THR A 212 15.48 18.26 -5.91
N GLU A 213 16.52 18.94 -6.40
CA GLU A 213 17.52 19.58 -5.53
C GLU A 213 16.91 20.61 -4.58
N THR A 214 15.92 21.38 -5.06
CA THR A 214 15.20 22.35 -4.24
C THR A 214 14.35 21.66 -3.16
N GLU A 215 13.56 20.65 -3.53
CA GLU A 215 12.72 19.89 -2.58
C GLU A 215 13.58 19.19 -1.52
N TYR A 216 14.77 18.70 -1.92
CA TYR A 216 15.71 18.06 -1.02
C TYR A 216 16.15 19.02 0.10
N GLU A 217 16.60 20.22 -0.25
CA GLU A 217 17.03 21.22 0.72
C GLU A 217 15.87 21.73 1.59
N GLU A 218 14.68 21.86 1.01
CA GLU A 218 13.45 22.22 1.74
C GLU A 218 13.09 21.18 2.81
N VAL A 219 13.07 19.90 2.46
CA VAL A 219 12.78 18.80 3.39
C VAL A 219 13.88 18.70 4.45
N ARG A 220 15.14 18.82 4.06
CA ARG A 220 16.28 18.79 4.98
C ARG A 220 16.22 19.92 6.01
N LYS A 221 15.91 21.15 5.57
CA LYS A 221 15.69 22.30 6.46
C LYS A 221 14.53 22.04 7.42
N TYR A 222 13.42 21.47 6.94
CA TYR A 222 12.29 21.11 7.79
C TYR A 222 12.67 20.11 8.88
N ILE A 223 13.30 19.00 8.52
CA ILE A 223 13.71 17.95 9.48
C ILE A 223 14.69 18.51 10.50
N LYS A 224 15.59 19.42 10.11
CA LYS A 224 16.52 20.11 11.02
C LYS A 224 15.80 21.06 11.99
N SER A 225 14.75 21.74 11.53
CA SER A 225 14.02 22.75 12.31
C SER A 225 12.84 22.20 13.12
N ALA A 226 12.34 21.01 12.78
CA ALA A 226 11.26 20.36 13.50
C ALA A 226 11.83 19.60 14.72
N PRO A 227 11.58 20.05 15.97
CA PRO A 227 11.84 19.19 17.11
C PRO A 227 10.97 17.94 16.93
N VAL A 228 11.59 16.76 16.97
CA VAL A 228 10.98 15.42 16.80
C VAL A 228 9.48 15.50 17.00
N LEU A 229 8.74 15.66 15.89
CA LEU A 229 7.29 15.85 16.01
C LEU A 229 6.76 14.61 16.71
N PRO A 230 6.01 14.75 17.82
CA PRO A 230 5.37 13.59 18.43
C PRO A 230 4.57 12.94 17.33
N ARG A 231 4.81 11.64 17.10
CA ARG A 231 4.17 10.83 16.06
C ARG A 231 2.71 11.24 16.02
N LEU A 232 2.34 12.05 15.03
CA LEU A 232 0.96 12.45 14.86
C LEU A 232 0.27 11.16 14.45
N THR A 233 -0.37 10.52 15.43
CA THR A 233 -1.38 9.52 15.19
C THR A 233 -2.37 10.18 14.26
N VAL A 234 -2.25 9.86 12.97
CA VAL A 234 -3.25 10.18 11.99
C VAL A 234 -4.49 9.46 12.48
N GLN A 235 -5.35 10.14 13.22
CA GLN A 235 -6.69 9.63 13.47
C GLN A 235 -7.28 9.43 12.07
N PRO A 236 -7.74 8.22 11.74
CA PRO A 236 -8.39 7.99 10.47
C PRO A 236 -9.53 9.01 10.38
N LEU A 237 -9.52 9.81 9.32
CA LEU A 237 -10.69 10.58 8.92
C LEU A 237 -11.80 9.55 8.72
N CYS A 238 -12.70 9.44 9.69
CA CYS A 238 -13.98 8.79 9.51
C CYS A 238 -14.75 9.65 8.51
N LEU A 239 -14.76 9.21 7.26
CA LEU A 239 -15.78 9.55 6.28
C LEU A 239 -16.62 8.30 6.06
#